data_AF-A0A6N9Q134-F1
#
_entry.id   AF-A0A6N9Q134-F1
#
_cell.length_a   1.000
_cell.length_b   1.000
_cell.length_c   1.000
_cell.angle_alpha   90.00
_cell.angle_beta   90.00
_cell.angle_gamma   90.00
#
_symmetry.space_group_name_H-M   'P 1'
#
loop_
_entity.id
_entity.type
_entity.pdbx_description
1 polymer ?
#
loop_
_entity_poly.entity_id
_entity_poly.type
_entity_poly.pdbx_seq_one_letter_code
_entity_poly.pdbx_strand_id
1 'polypeptide(L)'
;MNIAPDTWATYEDLTFKDILEQSTLLGYYQKLTGSDIIAFNVFNFMKMTNDERKKVALHEMGHALGFGHHDSGIMRQGRFSMTELDEHIKEDYYELY
;
A
#
# COMPACT_ATOMS: atom_id res chain seq x y z
N MET A 1 -5.94 4.34 -13.12
CA MET A 1 -4.59 4.49 -12.52
C MET A 1 -3.53 4.20 -13.58
N ASN A 2 -2.70 5.19 -13.92
CA ASN A 2 -1.62 5.03 -14.88
C ASN A 2 -0.31 5.27 -14.13
N ILE A 3 0.25 4.22 -13.50
CA ILE A 3 1.61 4.31 -12.96
C ILE A 3 2.52 4.30 -14.17
N ALA A 4 3.06 5.47 -14.52
CA ALA A 4 3.87 5.61 -15.72
C ALA A 4 5.18 4.81 -15.53
N PRO A 5 5.60 4.00 -16.51
CA PRO A 5 6.90 3.35 -16.43
C PRO A 5 8.01 4.40 -16.43
N ASP A 6 9.00 4.19 -15.56
CA ASP A 6 10.19 5.04 -15.52
C ASP A 6 10.94 5.00 -16.85
N THR A 7 11.24 6.18 -17.37
CA THR A 7 12.13 6.42 -18.51
C THR A 7 13.12 7.50 -18.09
N TRP A 8 14.14 7.75 -18.90
CA TRP A 8 15.05 8.89 -18.76
C TRP A 8 14.38 10.26 -18.55
N ALA A 9 13.06 10.39 -18.82
CA ALA A 9 12.28 11.61 -18.64
C ALA A 9 11.03 11.44 -17.75
N THR A 10 10.74 10.25 -17.22
CA THR A 10 9.60 10.03 -16.31
C THR A 10 10.07 10.15 -14.86
N TYR A 11 9.37 10.94 -14.06
CA TYR A 11 9.61 11.03 -12.63
C TYR A 11 8.95 9.83 -11.94
N GLU A 12 9.71 9.15 -11.08
CA GLU A 12 9.19 8.07 -10.24
C GLU A 12 8.11 8.63 -9.31
N ASP A 13 6.88 8.14 -9.44
CA ASP A 13 5.77 8.57 -8.58
C ASP A 13 5.84 7.89 -7.19
N LEU A 14 6.39 6.67 -7.13
CA LEU A 14 6.33 5.80 -5.96
C LEU A 14 7.55 4.88 -5.84
N THR A 15 8.33 5.05 -4.78
CA THR A 15 9.45 4.20 -4.41
C THR A 15 9.03 3.13 -3.42
N PHE A 16 9.49 1.90 -3.65
CA PHE A 16 9.33 0.80 -2.70
C PHE A 16 10.64 0.57 -1.92
N LYS A 17 10.54 0.40 -0.60
CA LYS A 17 11.70 0.06 0.22
C LYS A 17 11.38 -0.99 1.28
N ASP A 18 12.42 -1.72 1.66
CA ASP A 18 12.39 -2.62 2.78
C ASP A 18 12.88 -1.91 4.05
N ILE A 19 12.18 -2.13 5.17
CA ILE A 19 12.63 -1.74 6.50
C ILE A 19 12.72 -2.96 7.40
N LEU A 20 13.63 -2.91 8.37
CA LEU A 20 13.77 -3.96 9.37
C LEU A 20 13.46 -3.38 10.76
N GLU A 21 12.22 -3.56 11.21
CA GLU A 21 11.75 -3.04 12.50
C GLU A 21 11.06 -4.14 13.30
N GLN A 22 11.53 -4.39 14.53
CA GLN A 22 10.92 -5.39 15.42
C GLN A 22 9.69 -4.82 16.15
N SER A 23 8.63 -4.54 15.40
CA SER A 23 7.38 -3.97 15.90
C SER A 23 6.16 -4.62 15.25
N THR A 24 4.96 -4.14 15.57
CA THR A 24 3.70 -4.53 14.93
C THR A 24 3.47 -3.86 13.57
N LEU A 25 4.36 -2.96 13.15
CA LEU A 25 4.26 -2.26 11.87
C LEU A 25 4.39 -3.25 10.71
N LEU A 26 3.42 -3.24 9.80
CA LEU A 26 3.42 -4.15 8.64
C LEU A 26 4.02 -3.48 7.41
N GLY A 27 3.69 -2.21 7.22
CA GLY A 27 4.22 -1.30 6.21
C GLY A 27 3.73 0.11 6.48
N TYR A 28 4.16 1.07 5.65
CA TYR A 28 3.59 2.41 5.63
C TYR A 28 3.73 3.06 4.25
N TYR A 29 2.79 3.94 3.94
CA TYR A 29 2.91 4.98 2.92
C TYR A 29 3.38 6.31 3.53
N GLN A 30 4.25 7.03 2.82
CA GLN A 30 4.68 8.37 3.17
C GLN A 30 4.73 9.26 1.93
N LYS A 31 3.95 10.35 1.98
CA LYS A 31 3.97 11.41 0.96
C LYS A 31 5.24 12.26 1.06
N LEU A 32 5.92 12.53 -0.06
CA LEU A 32 7.16 13.31 -0.10
C LEU A 32 7.16 14.40 -1.19
N THR A 33 8.06 15.36 -1.07
CA THR A 33 8.39 16.32 -2.15
C THR A 33 9.34 15.62 -3.15
N GLY A 34 8.80 14.69 -3.94
CA GLY A 34 9.54 13.77 -4.81
C GLY A 34 8.71 12.50 -5.04
N SER A 35 9.37 11.36 -5.19
CA SER A 35 8.70 10.06 -5.19
C SER A 35 8.13 9.77 -3.80
N ASP A 36 6.85 9.42 -3.73
CA ASP A 36 6.26 8.93 -2.48
C ASP A 36 6.89 7.58 -2.11
N ILE A 37 6.79 7.18 -0.84
CA ILE A 37 7.40 5.93 -0.37
C ILE A 37 6.34 4.96 0.12
N ILE A 38 6.44 3.70 -0.32
CA ILE A 38 5.87 2.55 0.39
C ILE A 38 7.01 1.74 1.01
N ALA A 39 6.97 1.59 2.33
CA ALA A 39 7.92 0.79 3.08
C ALA A 39 7.27 -0.49 3.58
N PHE A 40 7.89 -1.65 3.33
CA PHE A 40 7.45 -2.93 3.89
C PHE A 40 8.37 -3.39 5.01
N ASN A 41 7.78 -3.80 6.14
CA ASN A 41 8.56 -4.30 7.27
C ASN A 41 8.91 -5.78 7.08
N VAL A 42 10.12 -6.05 6.60
CA VAL A 42 10.63 -7.39 6.29
C VAL A 42 10.56 -8.34 7.49
N PHE A 43 10.74 -7.83 8.72
CA PHE A 43 10.63 -8.63 9.94
C PHE A 43 9.27 -9.33 10.06
N ASN A 44 8.21 -8.66 9.61
CA ASN A 44 6.85 -9.19 9.58
C ASN A 44 6.53 -9.85 8.23
N PHE A 45 6.95 -9.25 7.11
CA PHE A 45 6.69 -9.72 5.75
C PHE A 45 7.17 -11.15 5.50
N MET A 46 8.31 -11.54 6.08
CA MET A 46 8.83 -12.91 5.98
C MET A 46 7.97 -13.94 6.72
N LYS A 47 7.21 -13.53 7.73
CA LYS A 47 6.35 -14.40 8.54
C LYS A 47 4.91 -14.44 8.02
N MET A 48 4.60 -13.65 7.00
CA MET A 48 3.28 -13.54 6.39
C MET A 48 3.04 -14.61 5.32
N THR A 49 1.78 -14.99 5.15
CA THR A 49 1.32 -15.72 3.96
C THR A 49 1.40 -14.82 2.72
N ASN A 50 1.29 -15.42 1.54
CA ASN A 50 1.21 -14.65 0.29
C ASN A 50 0.01 -13.68 0.29
N ASP A 51 -1.13 -14.11 0.83
CA ASP A 51 -2.36 -13.30 0.87
C ASP A 51 -2.24 -12.14 1.86
N GLU A 52 -1.61 -12.37 3.01
CA GLU A 52 -1.32 -11.30 3.97
C GLU A 52 -0.36 -10.25 3.37
N ARG A 53 0.69 -10.69 2.67
CA ARG A 53 1.61 -9.78 1.96
C ARG A 53 0.90 -8.99 0.88
N LYS A 54 0.07 -9.65 0.08
CA LYS A 54 -0.75 -9.01 -0.96
C LYS A 54 -1.68 -7.97 -0.35
N LYS A 55 -2.34 -8.31 0.75
CA LYS A 55 -3.22 -7.38 1.49
C LYS A 55 -2.46 -6.14 1.96
N VAL A 56 -1.29 -6.30 2.58
CA VAL A 56 -0.48 -5.17 3.05
C VAL A 56 -0.04 -4.30 1.88
N ALA A 57 0.43 -4.89 0.78
CA ALA A 57 0.79 -4.14 -0.41
C ALA A 57 -0.38 -3.32 -0.97
N LEU A 58 -1.58 -3.93 -1.08
CA LEU A 58 -2.77 -3.23 -1.54
C LEU A 58 -3.22 -2.11 -0.59
N HIS A 59 -3.07 -2.31 0.73
CA HIS A 59 -3.38 -1.29 1.74
C HIS A 59 -2.52 -0.03 1.56
N GLU A 60 -1.19 -0.19 1.45
CA GLU A 60 -0.28 0.95 1.28
C GLU A 60 -0.45 1.62 -0.09
N MET A 61 -0.75 0.85 -1.15
CA MET A 61 -1.11 1.41 -2.45
C MET A 61 -2.42 2.20 -2.38
N GLY A 62 -3.38 1.78 -1.55
CA GLY A 62 -4.60 2.54 -1.28
C GLY A 62 -4.29 3.91 -0.66
N HIS A 63 -3.38 3.98 0.32
CA HIS A 63 -2.91 5.26 0.85
C HIS A 63 -2.24 6.14 -0.20
N ALA A 64 -1.45 5.56 -1.11
CA ALA A 64 -0.86 6.28 -2.23
C ALA A 64 -1.90 6.84 -3.22
N LEU A 65 -3.07 6.20 -3.31
CA LEU A 65 -4.23 6.69 -4.07
C LEU A 65 -5.10 7.70 -3.29
N GLY A 66 -4.78 7.97 -2.03
CA GLY A 66 -5.51 8.90 -1.17
C GLY A 66 -6.59 8.25 -0.30
N PHE A 67 -6.71 6.92 -0.29
CA PHE A 67 -7.68 6.22 0.55
C PHE A 67 -7.27 6.26 2.02
N GLY A 68 -8.24 6.55 2.88
CA GLY A 68 -8.09 6.48 4.34
C GLY A 68 -8.20 5.06 4.86
N HIS A 69 -8.07 4.89 6.18
CA HIS A 69 -8.41 3.61 6.81
C HIS A 69 -9.92 3.39 6.84
N HIS A 70 -10.33 2.14 6.67
CA HIS A 70 -11.73 1.69 6.83
C HIS A 70 -11.87 0.73 8.01
N ASP A 71 -13.09 0.55 8.50
CA ASP A 71 -13.39 -0.44 9.55
C ASP A 71 -13.36 -1.89 9.02
N SER A 72 -13.49 -2.06 7.69
CA SER A 72 -13.48 -3.35 7.00
C SER A 72 -12.71 -3.29 5.68
N GLY A 73 -12.50 -4.44 5.06
CA GLY A 73 -11.92 -4.49 3.72
C GLY A 73 -10.41 -4.26 3.64
N ILE A 74 -9.90 -3.91 2.46
CA ILE A 74 -8.45 -3.83 2.20
C ILE A 74 -7.79 -2.68 2.97
N MET A 75 -8.53 -1.60 3.20
CA MET A 75 -8.10 -0.42 3.98
C MET A 75 -8.28 -0.60 5.48
N ARG A 76 -8.73 -1.76 5.95
CA ARG A 76 -8.72 -2.08 7.37
C ARG A 76 -7.30 -2.32 7.86
N GLN A 77 -6.94 -1.71 8.97
CA GLN A 77 -5.66 -1.96 9.61
C GLN A 77 -5.49 -3.41 10.08
N GLY A 78 -4.24 -3.85 10.10
CA GLY A 78 -3.85 -5.14 10.70
C GLY A 78 -3.54 -6.24 9.70
N ARG A 79 -3.12 -7.37 10.26
CA ARG A 79 -2.62 -8.55 9.55
C ARG A 79 -3.72 -9.58 9.41
N PHE A 80 -4.22 -9.76 8.19
CA PHE A 80 -5.17 -10.80 7.83
C PHE A 80 -5.09 -11.08 6.32
N SER A 81 -5.57 -12.24 5.90
CA SER A 81 -5.62 -12.61 4.49
C SER A 81 -6.78 -11.92 3.79
N MET A 82 -6.50 -11.26 2.67
CA MET A 82 -7.52 -10.73 1.76
C MET A 82 -6.94 -10.66 0.35
N THR A 83 -7.66 -11.19 -0.64
CA THR A 83 -7.17 -11.32 -2.01
C THR A 83 -7.92 -10.47 -3.03
N GLU A 84 -8.97 -9.77 -2.59
CA GLU A 84 -9.94 -9.04 -3.40
C GLU A 84 -10.06 -7.58 -2.92
N LEU A 85 -10.48 -6.70 -3.84
CA LEU A 85 -10.88 -5.33 -3.51
C LEU A 85 -12.35 -5.36 -3.08
N ASP A 86 -12.66 -4.77 -1.93
CA ASP A 86 -14.03 -4.60 -1.48
C ASP A 86 -14.78 -3.51 -2.27
N GLU A 87 -16.08 -3.40 -2.03
CA GLU A 87 -16.94 -2.40 -2.69
C GLU A 87 -16.57 -0.96 -2.32
N HIS A 88 -16.15 -0.72 -1.07
CA HIS A 88 -15.77 0.61 -0.60
C HIS A 88 -14.60 1.19 -1.41
N ILE A 89 -13.60 0.39 -1.78
CA ILE A 89 -12.51 0.85 -2.64
C ILE A 89 -12.98 1.32 -4.01
N LYS A 90 -14.01 0.68 -4.57
CA LYS A 90 -14.55 1.08 -5.88
C LYS A 90 -15.27 2.41 -5.77
N GLU A 91 -16.06 2.59 -4.70
CA GLU A 91 -16.75 3.84 -4.40
C GLU A 91 -15.74 4.98 -4.21
N ASP A 92 -14.75 4.81 -3.33
CA ASP A 92 -13.70 5.80 -3.08
C ASP A 92 -12.96 6.20 -4.36
N TYR A 93 -12.67 5.22 -5.24
CA TYR A 93 -12.00 5.50 -6.50
C TYR A 93 -12.82 6.43 -7.40
N TYR A 94 -14.14 6.21 -7.48
CA TYR A 94 -15.05 7.05 -8.27
C TYR A 94 -15.34 8.41 -7.62
N GLU A 95 -15.21 8.53 -6.30
CA GLU A 95 -15.34 9.82 -5.61
C GLU A 95 -14.10 10.70 -5.79
N LEU A 96 -12.91 10.09 -5.85
CA LEU A 96 -11.64 10.81 -5.97
C LEU A 96 -11.24 11.13 -7.43
N TYR A 97 -11.77 10.41 -8.43
CA TYR A 97 -11.37 10.51 -9.84
C TYR A 97 -12.53 10.35 -10.83
#